data_AF-A0A1G9UVS7-F1
#
_entry.id   AF-A0A1G9UVS7-F1
#
_cell.length_a   1.000
_cell.length_b   1.000
_cell.length_c   1.000
_cell.angle_alpha   90.00
_cell.angle_beta   90.00
_cell.angle_gamma   90.00
#
_symmetry.space_group_name_H-M   'P 1'
#
loop_
_entity.id
_entity.type
_entity.pdbx_description
1 polymer ?
#
loop_
_entity_poly.entity_id
_entity_poly.type
_entity_poly.pdbx_seq_one_letter_code
_entity_poly.pdbx_strand_id
1 'polypeptide(L)'
;MQPPAHQLPAESQPRQLHVLVAGAGIGGLCLAQGLAKAGIGVTVFERHAHARDGDQGYRMVVNADGERALRDCLPGALVELCERSSIAPATLMTFLTTDLEPKFAKPLPRADSGYVLNRLTLREILLAGLGDRVQFGRAVTGYDQVSGGRVRVQLADGLTAVGDLLVGADGTDSVVRGQAVPDAEFDVVGYSLRGRTVLRPDFASWLPDILVDTVSRVLGPDGSSMSVATCRVRRVPGLTAVPDYLSWSISLHGDPGALSPHWVARDLVADWHPALRQIIAEANPAETIGMPMRMARPVERWSVGNVTLLGDAVHTVPPGRGEGANIALRDAAVLRHRLIDVARRRIPLTRAKVEYENEMLAYAFAAGSTTRATKPYAPRSAP
;
A
#
# COMPACT_ATOMS: atom_id res chain seq x y z
N MET A 1 -70.13 17.49 -4.23
CA MET A 1 -68.82 17.30 -4.88
C MET A 1 -67.76 17.37 -3.80
N GLN A 2 -67.18 16.23 -3.41
CA GLN A 2 -66.01 16.20 -2.52
C GLN A 2 -64.76 16.56 -3.34
N PRO A 3 -63.84 17.38 -2.82
CA PRO A 3 -62.58 17.65 -3.50
C PRO A 3 -61.70 16.38 -3.54
N PRO A 4 -60.90 16.17 -4.59
CA PRO A 4 -60.07 14.99 -4.72
C PRO A 4 -58.97 14.99 -3.66
N ALA A 5 -58.81 13.87 -2.98
CA ALA A 5 -57.74 13.65 -2.01
C ALA A 5 -56.38 13.77 -2.70
N HIS A 6 -55.56 14.71 -2.24
CA HIS A 6 -54.14 14.78 -2.58
C HIS A 6 -53.47 13.47 -2.14
N GLN A 7 -53.15 12.60 -3.09
CA GLN A 7 -52.22 11.50 -2.86
C GLN A 7 -50.84 12.12 -2.65
N LEU A 8 -50.34 12.06 -1.41
CA LEU A 8 -48.94 12.31 -1.10
C LEU A 8 -48.08 11.33 -1.91
N PRO A 9 -46.93 11.77 -2.48
CA PRO A 9 -46.04 10.87 -3.20
C PRO A 9 -45.61 9.74 -2.27
N ALA A 10 -45.64 8.50 -2.76
CA ALA A 10 -45.11 7.35 -2.06
C ALA A 10 -43.69 7.65 -1.55
N GLU A 11 -43.47 7.49 -0.24
CA GLU A 11 -42.15 7.60 0.37
C GLU A 11 -41.20 6.66 -0.39
N SER A 12 -40.25 7.25 -1.11
CA SER A 12 -39.24 6.49 -1.85
C SER A 12 -38.48 5.63 -0.86
N GLN A 13 -38.38 4.32 -1.17
CA GLN A 13 -37.61 3.41 -0.34
C GLN A 13 -36.22 4.00 -0.10
N PRO A 14 -35.76 4.04 1.16
CA PRO A 14 -34.54 4.74 1.49
C PRO A 14 -33.35 4.09 0.77
N ARG A 15 -32.69 4.90 -0.05
CA ARG A 15 -31.64 4.47 -0.97
C ARG A 15 -30.42 3.93 -0.23
N GLN A 16 -29.95 2.75 -0.63
CA GLN A 16 -28.75 2.12 -0.06
C GLN A 16 -27.48 2.92 -0.44
N LEU A 17 -26.56 3.06 0.52
CA LEU A 17 -25.28 3.74 0.35
C LEU A 17 -24.42 3.00 -0.69
N HIS A 18 -23.86 3.74 -1.65
CA HIS A 18 -22.95 3.23 -2.67
C HIS A 18 -21.66 4.06 -2.74
N VAL A 19 -20.51 3.40 -2.58
CA VAL A 19 -19.18 4.03 -2.54
C VAL A 19 -18.41 3.73 -3.82
N LEU A 20 -17.84 4.75 -4.44
CA LEU A 20 -16.90 4.62 -5.55
C LEU A 20 -15.48 4.70 -5.01
N VAL A 21 -14.59 3.83 -5.47
CA VAL A 21 -13.17 3.81 -5.09
C VAL A 21 -12.33 3.93 -6.35
N ALA A 22 -11.48 4.96 -6.41
CA ALA A 22 -10.49 5.11 -7.49
C ALA A 22 -9.20 4.40 -7.08
N GLY A 23 -8.89 3.26 -7.68
CA GLY A 23 -7.67 2.47 -7.44
C GLY A 23 -7.90 1.15 -6.71
N ALA A 24 -7.42 0.05 -7.31
CA ALA A 24 -7.41 -1.31 -6.72
C ALA A 24 -6.04 -1.67 -6.13
N GLY A 25 -5.43 -0.72 -5.41
CA GLY A 25 -4.29 -0.96 -4.54
C GLY A 25 -4.70 -1.64 -3.22
N ILE A 26 -3.72 -1.85 -2.33
CA ILE A 26 -3.94 -2.54 -1.03
C ILE A 26 -5.04 -1.87 -0.20
N GLY A 27 -4.97 -0.54 -0.02
CA GLY A 27 -5.98 0.21 0.75
C GLY A 27 -7.36 0.18 0.11
N GLY A 28 -7.45 0.45 -1.19
CA GLY A 28 -8.71 0.47 -1.93
C GLY A 28 -9.43 -0.88 -1.93
N LEU A 29 -8.69 -1.98 -2.14
CA LEU A 29 -9.25 -3.34 -2.07
C LEU A 29 -9.61 -3.76 -0.64
N CYS A 30 -8.82 -3.37 0.36
CA CYS A 30 -9.16 -3.60 1.77
C CYS A 30 -10.48 -2.90 2.14
N LEU A 31 -10.67 -1.65 1.71
CA LEU A 31 -11.93 -0.93 1.90
C LEU A 31 -13.07 -1.65 1.19
N ALA A 32 -12.88 -2.07 -0.06
CA ALA A 32 -13.90 -2.79 -0.82
C ALA A 32 -14.34 -4.10 -0.15
N GLN A 33 -13.39 -4.90 0.35
CA GLN A 33 -13.69 -6.08 1.17
C GLN A 33 -14.50 -5.71 2.41
N GLY A 34 -14.05 -4.68 3.12
CA GLY A 34 -14.70 -4.19 4.33
C GLY A 34 -16.16 -3.75 4.13
N LEU A 35 -16.42 -3.04 3.04
CA LEU A 35 -17.75 -2.57 2.64
C LEU A 35 -18.63 -3.72 2.14
N ALA A 36 -18.09 -4.62 1.32
CA ALA A 36 -18.79 -5.81 0.85
C ALA A 36 -19.21 -6.71 2.02
N LYS A 37 -18.30 -6.98 2.97
CA LYS A 37 -18.57 -7.69 4.23
C LYS A 37 -19.67 -7.04 5.07
N ALA A 38 -19.83 -5.72 4.98
CA ALA A 38 -20.84 -4.96 5.69
C ALA A 38 -22.17 -4.81 4.92
N GLY A 39 -22.29 -5.36 3.70
CA GLY A 39 -23.47 -5.19 2.86
C GLY A 39 -23.64 -3.77 2.30
N ILE A 40 -22.56 -2.99 2.21
CA ILE A 40 -22.54 -1.65 1.62
C ILE A 40 -22.13 -1.78 0.14
N GLY A 41 -22.83 -1.08 -0.74
CA GLY A 41 -22.52 -1.08 -2.16
C GLY A 41 -21.15 -0.43 -2.42
N VAL A 42 -20.32 -1.06 -3.23
CA VAL A 42 -19.00 -0.54 -3.59
C VAL A 42 -18.64 -0.89 -5.03
N THR A 43 -18.03 0.07 -5.74
CA THR A 43 -17.40 -0.13 -7.05
C THR A 43 -15.99 0.43 -7.02
N VAL A 44 -15.00 -0.37 -7.42
CA VAL A 44 -13.59 -0.02 -7.51
C VAL A 44 -13.21 0.10 -8.99
N PHE A 45 -12.55 1.19 -9.35
CA PHE A 45 -12.07 1.46 -10.71
C PHE A 45 -10.54 1.35 -10.74
N GLU A 46 -9.99 0.53 -11.61
CA GLU A 46 -8.56 0.27 -11.71
C GLU A 46 -8.05 0.55 -13.13
N ARG A 47 -6.93 1.28 -13.23
CA ARG A 47 -6.31 1.66 -14.50
C ARG A 47 -5.66 0.46 -15.21
N HIS A 48 -5.13 -0.50 -14.45
CA HIS A 48 -4.54 -1.70 -14.99
C HIS A 48 -5.58 -2.56 -15.70
N ALA A 49 -5.24 -3.13 -16.86
CA ALA A 49 -6.18 -3.88 -17.69
C ALA A 49 -6.56 -5.23 -17.06
N HIS A 50 -5.64 -5.80 -16.28
CA HIS A 50 -5.83 -7.07 -15.59
C HIS A 50 -5.39 -7.02 -14.13
N ALA A 51 -5.94 -7.96 -13.36
CA ALA A 51 -5.62 -8.14 -11.94
C ALA A 51 -4.12 -8.31 -11.65
N ARG A 52 -3.32 -8.75 -12.62
CA ARG A 52 -1.88 -9.04 -12.42
C ARG A 52 -0.95 -8.00 -13.06
N ASP A 53 -1.47 -7.02 -13.78
CA ASP A 53 -0.61 -6.02 -14.43
C ASP A 53 0.07 -5.14 -13.36
N GLY A 54 1.36 -4.88 -13.56
CA GLY A 54 2.16 -4.04 -12.67
C GLY A 54 2.50 -4.67 -11.31
N ASP A 55 2.17 -5.94 -11.08
CA ASP A 55 2.32 -6.59 -9.76
C ASP A 55 3.40 -7.67 -9.79
N GLN A 56 4.65 -7.26 -9.59
CA GLN A 56 5.78 -8.19 -9.52
C GLN A 56 5.96 -8.83 -8.15
N GLY A 57 5.19 -8.38 -7.15
CA GLY A 57 5.17 -8.91 -5.79
C GLY A 57 6.50 -8.70 -5.05
N TYR A 58 6.52 -7.80 -4.06
CA TYR A 58 7.68 -7.62 -3.18
C TYR A 58 7.34 -7.95 -1.72
N ARG A 59 8.39 -8.12 -0.90
CA ARG A 59 8.23 -8.41 0.52
C ARG A 59 7.62 -7.19 1.23
N MET A 60 6.53 -7.42 1.96
CA MET A 60 5.84 -6.42 2.77
C MET A 60 5.65 -6.92 4.19
N VAL A 61 5.82 -6.02 5.16
CA VAL A 61 5.49 -6.30 6.55
C VAL A 61 4.12 -5.69 6.84
N VAL A 62 3.19 -6.52 7.29
CA VAL A 62 1.92 -6.10 7.87
C VAL A 62 2.10 -6.11 9.38
N ASN A 63 2.08 -4.93 10.01
CA ASN A 63 2.23 -4.80 11.46
C ASN A 63 0.90 -5.08 12.18
N ALA A 64 0.88 -4.92 13.50
CA ALA A 64 -0.32 -5.19 14.32
C ALA A 64 -1.54 -4.33 13.90
N ASP A 65 -1.32 -3.09 13.44
CA ASP A 65 -2.37 -2.22 12.95
C ASP A 65 -2.92 -2.70 11.61
N GLY A 66 -2.03 -3.06 10.68
CA GLY A 66 -2.41 -3.64 9.40
C GLY A 66 -3.14 -4.99 9.56
N GLU A 67 -2.70 -5.84 10.49
CA GLU A 67 -3.37 -7.11 10.79
C GLU A 67 -4.78 -6.86 11.31
N ARG A 68 -4.94 -5.97 12.30
CA ARG A 68 -6.25 -5.64 12.87
C ARG A 68 -7.19 -5.12 11.78
N ALA A 69 -6.69 -4.25 10.92
CA ALA A 69 -7.46 -3.75 9.77
C ALA A 69 -7.88 -4.88 8.81
N LEU A 70 -6.99 -5.84 8.52
CA LEU A 70 -7.35 -7.01 7.71
C LEU A 70 -8.43 -7.86 8.42
N ARG A 71 -8.33 -8.10 9.73
CA ARG A 71 -9.36 -8.85 10.49
C ARG A 71 -10.71 -8.15 10.46
N ASP A 72 -10.73 -6.83 10.56
CA ASP A 72 -11.96 -6.03 10.50
C ASP A 72 -12.61 -6.09 9.12
N CYS A 73 -11.82 -5.93 8.06
CA CYS A 73 -12.30 -5.78 6.69
C CYS A 73 -12.58 -7.12 5.99
N LEU A 74 -11.77 -8.15 6.21
CA LEU A 74 -11.84 -9.40 5.45
C LEU A 74 -12.80 -10.41 6.10
N PRO A 75 -13.45 -11.29 5.31
CA PRO A 75 -14.05 -12.53 5.81
C PRO A 75 -12.99 -13.44 6.48
N GLY A 76 -13.42 -14.26 7.44
CA GLY A 76 -12.51 -15.11 8.23
C GLY A 76 -11.61 -16.03 7.38
N ALA A 77 -12.15 -16.61 6.31
CA ALA A 77 -11.38 -17.45 5.40
C ALA A 77 -10.23 -16.70 4.69
N LEU A 78 -10.40 -15.41 4.38
CA LEU A 78 -9.34 -14.61 3.76
C LEU A 78 -8.30 -14.15 4.79
N VAL A 79 -8.70 -13.94 6.05
CA VAL A 79 -7.76 -13.71 7.16
C VAL A 79 -6.88 -14.94 7.38
N GLU A 80 -7.47 -16.13 7.42
CA GLU A 80 -6.72 -17.39 7.53
C GLU A 80 -5.77 -17.57 6.33
N LEU A 81 -6.19 -17.13 5.14
CA LEU A 81 -5.35 -17.17 3.95
C LEU A 81 -4.13 -16.23 4.06
N CYS A 82 -4.28 -15.04 4.66
CA CYS A 82 -3.13 -14.18 5.01
C CYS A 82 -2.19 -14.89 5.99
N GLU A 83 -2.71 -15.49 7.05
CA GLU A 83 -1.91 -16.22 8.05
C GLU A 83 -1.10 -17.36 7.42
N ARG A 84 -1.76 -18.19 6.60
CA ARG A 84 -1.14 -19.34 5.92
C ARG A 84 -0.12 -18.95 4.86
N SER A 85 -0.29 -17.78 4.24
CA SER A 85 0.61 -17.28 3.19
C SER A 85 1.78 -16.45 3.74
N SER A 86 1.82 -16.21 5.05
CA SER A 86 2.88 -15.44 5.70
C SER A 86 4.24 -16.11 5.51
N ILE A 87 5.16 -15.38 4.89
CA ILE A 87 6.58 -15.69 4.75
C ILE A 87 7.15 -15.87 6.16
N ALA A 88 7.99 -16.88 6.34
CA ALA A 88 8.66 -17.09 7.62
C ALA A 88 9.40 -15.80 8.04
N PRO A 89 9.15 -15.26 9.24
CA PRO A 89 9.81 -14.04 9.67
C PRO A 89 11.30 -14.31 9.82
N ALA A 90 12.12 -13.38 9.32
CA ALA A 90 13.55 -13.37 9.61
C ALA A 90 13.76 -13.27 11.13
N THR A 91 14.74 -13.99 11.63
CA THR A 91 15.04 -14.05 13.08
C THR A 91 16.08 -13.01 13.49
N LEU A 92 16.81 -12.45 12.53
CA LEU A 92 17.93 -11.56 12.76
C LEU A 92 17.89 -10.36 11.81
N MET A 93 18.12 -9.17 12.37
CA MET A 93 18.44 -7.97 11.61
C MET A 93 19.93 -7.72 11.71
N THR A 94 20.62 -7.60 10.57
CA THR A 94 22.06 -7.34 10.52
C THR A 94 22.37 -6.03 9.82
N PHE A 95 23.43 -5.36 10.28
CA PHE A 95 23.99 -4.15 9.69
C PHE A 95 25.43 -4.47 9.29
N LEU A 96 25.73 -4.36 8.00
CA LEU A 96 26.93 -4.89 7.40
C LEU A 96 27.72 -3.79 6.68
N THR A 97 29.03 -3.95 6.57
CA THR A 97 29.85 -3.24 5.58
C THR A 97 29.55 -3.75 4.17
N THR A 98 30.06 -3.04 3.16
CA THR A 98 30.04 -3.47 1.75
C THR A 98 30.77 -4.79 1.51
N ASP A 99 31.67 -5.18 2.42
CA ASP A 99 32.39 -6.48 2.43
C ASP A 99 31.65 -7.57 3.24
N LEU A 100 30.40 -7.31 3.64
CA LEU A 100 29.57 -8.18 4.50
C LEU A 100 30.10 -8.40 5.92
N GLU A 101 31.02 -7.56 6.40
CA GLU A 101 31.47 -7.62 7.78
C GLU A 101 30.38 -7.05 8.72
N PRO A 102 30.03 -7.76 9.80
CA PRO A 102 28.99 -7.30 10.71
C PRO A 102 29.46 -6.09 11.53
N LYS A 103 28.77 -4.97 11.37
CA LYS A 103 28.89 -3.80 12.27
C LYS A 103 28.02 -3.97 13.51
N PHE A 104 26.81 -4.50 13.32
CA PHE A 104 25.83 -4.70 14.39
C PHE A 104 24.83 -5.76 13.97
N ALA A 105 24.33 -6.53 14.94
CA ALA A 105 23.23 -7.46 14.72
C ALA A 105 22.27 -7.42 15.91
N LYS A 106 20.98 -7.54 15.63
CA LYS A 106 19.94 -7.59 16.65
C LYS A 106 18.92 -8.67 16.30
N PRO A 107 18.53 -9.53 17.26
CA PRO A 107 17.40 -10.43 17.09
C PRO A 107 16.14 -9.64 16.71
N LEU A 108 15.44 -10.12 15.70
CA LEU A 108 14.08 -9.64 15.42
C LEU A 108 13.14 -10.41 16.36
N PRO A 109 12.43 -9.72 17.26
CA PRO A 109 11.49 -10.39 18.13
C PRO A 109 10.44 -11.09 17.26
N ARG A 110 10.10 -12.33 17.63
CA ARG A 110 8.95 -13.00 17.05
C ARG A 110 7.73 -12.17 17.44
N ALA A 111 7.12 -11.50 16.47
CA ALA A 111 5.95 -10.70 16.75
C ALA A 111 4.77 -11.64 17.05
N ASP A 112 4.06 -11.38 18.14
CA ASP A 112 2.82 -12.10 18.49
C ASP A 112 1.67 -11.80 17.50
N SER A 113 1.85 -10.74 16.70
CA SER A 113 0.92 -10.22 15.70
C SER A 113 1.69 -9.67 14.50
N GLY A 114 1.13 -9.78 13.31
CA GLY A 114 1.63 -9.27 12.06
C GLY A 114 1.92 -10.37 11.04
N TYR A 115 2.00 -9.99 9.77
CA TYR A 115 2.32 -10.89 8.66
C TYR A 115 3.55 -10.38 7.92
N VAL A 116 4.32 -11.28 7.33
CA VAL A 116 5.24 -10.91 6.25
C VAL A 116 4.66 -11.49 4.98
N LEU A 117 4.15 -10.66 4.09
CA LEU A 117 3.46 -11.12 2.88
C LEU A 117 4.20 -10.67 1.64
N ASN A 118 4.07 -11.45 0.58
CA ASN A 118 4.34 -10.93 -0.75
C ASN A 118 3.17 -10.04 -1.18
N ARG A 119 3.45 -8.86 -1.75
CA ARG A 119 2.42 -7.90 -2.18
C ARG A 119 1.41 -8.50 -3.15
N LEU A 120 1.89 -9.28 -4.13
CA LEU A 120 1.04 -9.94 -5.13
C LEU A 120 0.06 -10.87 -4.42
N THR A 121 0.57 -11.70 -3.51
CA THR A 121 -0.23 -12.62 -2.69
C THR A 121 -1.30 -11.87 -1.88
N LEU A 122 -0.94 -10.80 -1.17
CA LEU A 122 -1.91 -10.01 -0.41
C LEU A 122 -2.97 -9.40 -1.33
N ARG A 123 -2.57 -8.90 -2.51
CA ARG A 123 -3.51 -8.32 -3.47
C ARG A 123 -4.46 -9.37 -4.06
N GLU A 124 -3.98 -10.58 -4.38
CA GLU A 124 -4.83 -11.70 -4.79
C GLU A 124 -5.86 -12.08 -3.70
N ILE A 125 -5.43 -12.14 -2.44
CA ILE A 125 -6.33 -12.37 -1.30
C ILE A 125 -7.38 -11.26 -1.22
N LEU A 126 -6.97 -10.00 -1.32
CA LEU A 126 -7.90 -8.86 -1.27
C LEU A 126 -8.86 -8.79 -2.46
N LEU A 127 -8.49 -9.32 -3.63
CA LEU A 127 -9.36 -9.41 -4.80
C LEU A 127 -10.38 -10.56 -4.70
N ALA A 128 -10.08 -11.60 -3.92
CA ALA A 128 -10.90 -12.80 -3.84
C ALA A 128 -12.35 -12.48 -3.42
N GLY A 129 -13.32 -12.90 -4.24
CA GLY A 129 -14.74 -12.73 -3.98
C GLY A 129 -15.30 -11.33 -4.26
N LEU A 130 -14.50 -10.35 -4.71
CA LEU A 130 -15.04 -9.03 -5.07
C LEU A 130 -15.78 -9.03 -6.41
N GLY A 131 -15.35 -9.86 -7.36
CA GLY A 131 -16.02 -10.05 -8.65
C GLY A 131 -16.16 -8.75 -9.45
N ASP A 132 -17.37 -8.47 -9.92
CA ASP A 132 -17.75 -7.30 -10.72
C ASP A 132 -17.65 -5.95 -9.99
N ARG A 133 -17.43 -5.98 -8.67
CA ARG A 133 -17.14 -4.77 -7.87
C ARG A 133 -15.84 -4.12 -8.28
N VAL A 134 -14.90 -4.85 -8.89
CA VAL A 134 -13.63 -4.29 -9.37
C VAL A 134 -13.64 -4.25 -10.88
N GLN A 135 -13.52 -3.04 -11.44
CA GLN A 135 -13.56 -2.79 -12.87
C GLN A 135 -12.17 -2.38 -13.34
N PHE A 136 -11.48 -3.32 -13.98
CA PHE A 136 -10.16 -3.13 -14.58
C PHE A 136 -10.24 -2.39 -15.92
N GLY A 137 -9.13 -1.78 -16.33
CA GLY A 137 -9.03 -0.96 -17.54
C GLY A 137 -9.84 0.34 -17.48
N ARG A 138 -10.31 0.74 -16.30
CA ARG A 138 -11.15 1.92 -16.07
C ARG A 138 -10.45 2.88 -15.12
N ALA A 139 -9.52 3.66 -15.64
CA ALA A 139 -8.88 4.71 -14.87
C ALA A 139 -9.87 5.85 -14.57
N VAL A 140 -9.93 6.33 -13.33
CA VAL A 140 -10.64 7.58 -12.99
C VAL A 140 -9.80 8.75 -13.47
N THR A 141 -10.40 9.63 -14.28
CA THR A 141 -9.75 10.82 -14.85
C THR A 141 -10.25 12.12 -14.24
N GLY A 142 -11.34 12.05 -13.46
CA GLY A 142 -11.80 13.14 -12.62
C GLY A 142 -13.12 12.83 -11.92
N TYR A 143 -13.69 13.87 -11.30
CA TYR A 143 -15.07 13.83 -10.81
C TYR A 143 -15.78 15.19 -10.85
N ASP A 144 -17.12 15.14 -10.82
CA ASP A 144 -18.03 16.27 -10.59
C ASP A 144 -19.00 16.00 -9.43
N GLN A 145 -19.43 17.06 -8.75
CA GLN A 145 -20.59 16.99 -7.85
C GLN A 145 -21.88 16.99 -8.68
N VAL A 146 -22.85 16.17 -8.30
CA VAL A 146 -24.18 16.11 -8.93
C VAL A 146 -25.29 16.31 -7.91
N SER A 147 -26.51 16.58 -8.39
CA SER A 147 -27.66 16.85 -7.56
C SER A 147 -27.94 15.73 -6.54
N GLY A 148 -28.49 16.10 -5.38
CA GLY A 148 -28.76 15.17 -4.29
C GLY A 148 -27.52 14.76 -3.49
N GLY A 149 -26.42 15.53 -3.58
CA GLY A 149 -25.19 15.28 -2.82
C GLY A 149 -24.49 14.01 -3.28
N ARG A 150 -24.48 13.71 -4.58
CA ARG A 150 -23.79 12.55 -5.13
C ARG A 150 -22.56 12.99 -5.93
N VAL A 151 -21.67 12.06 -6.21
CA VAL A 151 -20.46 12.31 -7.00
C VAL A 151 -20.52 11.47 -8.27
N ARG A 152 -20.22 12.10 -9.41
CA ARG A 152 -20.02 11.44 -10.69
C ARG A 152 -18.52 11.36 -10.97
N VAL A 153 -17.99 10.18 -11.21
CA VAL A 153 -16.62 10.00 -11.71
C VAL A 153 -16.62 9.97 -13.24
N GLN A 154 -15.59 10.55 -13.86
CA GLN A 154 -15.27 10.34 -15.27
C GLN A 154 -14.19 9.26 -15.39
N LEU A 155 -14.36 8.38 -16.39
CA LEU A 155 -13.47 7.26 -16.65
C LEU A 155 -12.74 7.46 -17.98
N ALA A 156 -11.54 6.88 -18.10
CA ALA A 156 -10.71 7.00 -19.30
C ALA A 156 -11.32 6.39 -20.56
N ASP A 157 -12.29 5.46 -20.42
CA ASP A 157 -13.07 4.90 -21.52
C ASP A 157 -14.24 5.80 -21.97
N GLY A 158 -14.37 6.99 -21.39
CA GLY A 158 -15.44 7.96 -21.65
C GLY A 158 -16.73 7.69 -20.90
N LEU A 159 -16.82 6.59 -20.14
CA LEU A 159 -17.97 6.29 -19.30
C LEU A 159 -17.95 7.11 -18.01
N THR A 160 -19.08 7.10 -17.31
CA THR A 160 -19.20 7.72 -15.99
C THR A 160 -19.92 6.78 -15.03
N ALA A 161 -19.66 6.95 -13.73
CA ALA A 161 -20.38 6.25 -12.68
C ALA A 161 -20.78 7.25 -11.58
N VAL A 162 -21.92 6.99 -10.92
CA VAL A 162 -22.45 7.88 -9.88
C VAL A 162 -22.58 7.13 -8.57
N GLY A 163 -22.06 7.70 -7.49
CA GLY A 163 -22.12 7.16 -6.14
C GLY A 163 -22.34 8.26 -5.11
N ASP A 164 -22.33 7.86 -3.85
CA ASP A 164 -22.62 8.75 -2.72
C ASP A 164 -21.38 9.34 -2.12
N LEU A 165 -20.29 8.57 -2.17
CA LEU A 165 -18.97 8.94 -1.74
C LEU A 165 -17.98 8.46 -2.80
N LEU A 166 -17.06 9.33 -3.18
CA LEU A 166 -15.84 8.93 -3.91
C LEU A 166 -14.68 8.86 -2.92
N VAL A 167 -13.92 7.77 -3.00
CA VAL A 167 -12.68 7.56 -2.23
C VAL A 167 -11.50 7.47 -3.20
N GLY A 168 -10.60 8.44 -3.15
CA GLY A 168 -9.33 8.39 -3.86
C GLY A 168 -8.35 7.44 -3.17
N ALA A 169 -8.04 6.33 -3.83
CA ALA A 169 -7.09 5.29 -3.41
C ALA A 169 -6.09 4.97 -4.55
N ASP A 170 -5.86 5.96 -5.42
CA ASP A 170 -5.20 5.88 -6.73
C ASP A 170 -3.69 6.17 -6.67
N GLY A 171 -3.14 6.18 -5.45
CA GLY A 171 -1.70 6.21 -5.18
C GLY A 171 -1.10 7.62 -5.21
N THR A 172 0.23 7.69 -5.21
CA THR A 172 0.97 8.96 -5.06
C THR A 172 0.60 10.01 -6.11
N ASP A 173 0.31 9.61 -7.35
CA ASP A 173 -0.08 10.53 -8.43
C ASP A 173 -1.61 10.68 -8.54
N SER A 174 -2.31 10.63 -7.41
CA SER A 174 -3.78 10.64 -7.33
C SER A 174 -4.42 11.82 -8.09
N VAL A 175 -5.29 11.48 -9.04
CA VAL A 175 -6.13 12.41 -9.78
C VAL A 175 -7.21 12.96 -8.87
N VAL A 176 -7.78 12.11 -8.00
CA VAL A 176 -8.80 12.51 -7.04
C VAL A 176 -8.25 13.54 -6.06
N ARG A 177 -7.03 13.34 -5.54
CA ARG A 177 -6.36 14.34 -4.69
C ARG A 177 -6.11 15.63 -5.46
N GLY A 178 -5.64 15.56 -6.71
CA GLY A 178 -5.36 16.75 -7.52
C GLY A 178 -6.57 17.70 -7.64
N GLN A 179 -7.79 17.18 -7.68
CA GLN A 179 -9.01 17.98 -7.64
C GLN A 179 -9.50 18.32 -6.22
N ALA A 180 -9.35 17.41 -5.25
CA ALA A 180 -9.89 17.60 -3.90
C ALA A 180 -9.02 18.52 -3.03
N VAL A 181 -7.70 18.47 -3.23
CA VAL A 181 -6.66 19.16 -2.44
C VAL A 181 -5.54 19.63 -3.39
N PRO A 182 -5.81 20.63 -4.26
CA PRO A 182 -4.87 21.05 -5.30
C PRO A 182 -3.54 21.59 -4.74
N ASP A 183 -3.57 22.12 -3.52
CA ASP A 183 -2.39 22.68 -2.83
C ASP A 183 -1.58 21.62 -2.06
N ALA A 184 -1.91 20.33 -2.20
CA ALA A 184 -1.17 19.25 -1.54
C ALA A 184 0.24 19.10 -2.14
N GLU A 185 1.26 19.21 -1.28
CA GLU A 185 2.66 19.18 -1.68
C GLU A 185 3.36 17.87 -1.28
N PHE A 186 4.42 17.53 -2.03
CA PHE A 186 5.28 16.39 -1.75
C PHE A 186 6.75 16.78 -1.77
N ASP A 187 7.50 16.31 -0.79
CA ASP A 187 8.96 16.36 -0.79
C ASP A 187 9.54 15.13 -1.48
N VAL A 188 10.48 15.34 -2.40
CA VAL A 188 11.31 14.25 -2.94
C VAL A 188 12.50 14.07 -2.00
N VAL A 189 12.53 12.96 -1.28
CA VAL A 189 13.51 12.69 -0.22
C VAL A 189 14.63 11.72 -0.63
N GLY A 190 14.61 11.27 -1.88
CA GLY A 190 15.64 10.41 -2.48
C GLY A 190 15.06 9.54 -3.59
N TYR A 191 15.79 8.50 -3.96
CA TYR A 191 15.37 7.54 -4.97
C TYR A 191 15.55 6.11 -4.48
N SER A 192 14.62 5.23 -4.83
CA SER A 192 14.67 3.82 -4.42
C SER A 192 14.70 2.92 -5.65
N LEU A 193 15.74 2.10 -5.74
CA LEU A 193 15.83 0.96 -6.64
C LEU A 193 15.39 -0.28 -5.89
N ARG A 194 14.60 -1.14 -6.52
CA ARG A 194 14.09 -2.37 -5.92
C ARG A 194 14.07 -3.49 -6.93
N GLY A 195 14.35 -4.69 -6.44
CA GLY A 195 14.20 -5.88 -7.24
C GLY A 195 14.12 -7.13 -6.37
N ARG A 196 14.03 -8.26 -7.06
CA ARG A 196 14.03 -9.59 -6.48
C ARG A 196 14.98 -10.49 -7.24
N THR A 197 15.63 -11.38 -6.50
CA THR A 197 16.54 -12.39 -7.06
C THR A 197 16.04 -13.75 -6.63
N VAL A 198 15.63 -14.58 -7.58
CA VAL A 198 15.07 -15.91 -7.30
C VAL A 198 16.15 -16.80 -6.69
N LEU A 199 15.83 -17.45 -5.57
CA LEU A 199 16.72 -18.42 -4.93
C LEU A 199 16.63 -19.75 -5.68
N ARG A 200 17.64 -20.02 -6.51
CA ARG A 200 17.83 -21.30 -7.23
C ARG A 200 18.51 -22.33 -6.34
N PRO A 201 18.37 -23.65 -6.58
CA PRO A 201 18.89 -24.70 -5.69
C PRO A 201 20.38 -24.60 -5.34
N ASP A 202 21.18 -23.95 -6.18
CA ASP A 202 22.61 -23.71 -6.00
C ASP A 202 22.96 -22.46 -5.19
N PHE A 203 21.98 -21.71 -4.67
CA PHE A 203 22.22 -20.44 -3.95
C PHE A 203 23.21 -20.60 -2.78
N ALA A 204 23.21 -21.76 -2.12
CA ALA A 204 24.10 -22.06 -0.99
C ALA A 204 25.59 -22.11 -1.37
N SER A 205 25.92 -22.25 -2.66
CA SER A 205 27.31 -22.26 -3.16
C SER A 205 27.96 -20.87 -3.17
N TRP A 206 27.16 -19.80 -3.16
CA TRP A 206 27.64 -18.43 -3.34
C TRP A 206 27.03 -17.40 -2.40
N LEU A 207 25.86 -17.67 -1.79
CA LEU A 207 25.20 -16.78 -0.85
C LEU A 207 25.76 -17.00 0.58
N PRO A 208 26.40 -16.01 1.20
CA PRO A 208 26.94 -16.15 2.54
C PRO A 208 25.84 -16.33 3.59
N ASP A 209 26.08 -17.17 4.60
CA ASP A 209 25.13 -17.50 5.66
C ASP A 209 24.56 -16.27 6.38
N ILE A 210 25.34 -15.18 6.48
CA ILE A 210 24.91 -13.92 7.12
C ILE A 210 23.71 -13.25 6.41
N LEU A 211 23.44 -13.62 5.16
CA LEU A 211 22.30 -13.13 4.36
C LEU A 211 21.13 -14.12 4.31
N VAL A 212 21.31 -15.34 4.81
CA VAL A 212 20.29 -16.40 4.79
C VAL A 212 19.33 -16.23 5.97
N ASP A 213 18.03 -16.18 5.69
CA ASP A 213 16.97 -16.03 6.70
C ASP A 213 17.10 -14.77 7.59
N THR A 214 17.81 -13.75 7.09
CA THR A 214 18.00 -12.46 7.74
C THR A 214 17.30 -11.31 6.99
N VAL A 215 17.17 -10.17 7.67
CA VAL A 215 16.97 -8.86 7.04
C VAL A 215 18.23 -8.04 7.26
N SER A 216 19.03 -7.89 6.22
CA SER A 216 20.32 -7.21 6.27
C SER A 216 20.23 -5.80 5.71
N ARG A 217 20.96 -4.88 6.32
CA ARG A 217 21.25 -3.56 5.78
C ARG A 217 22.74 -3.41 5.57
N VAL A 218 23.14 -3.31 4.31
CA VAL A 218 24.52 -3.00 3.89
C VAL A 218 24.65 -1.49 3.80
N LEU A 219 25.68 -0.93 4.42
CA LEU A 219 25.93 0.51 4.49
C LEU A 219 27.12 0.87 3.59
N GLY A 220 26.86 1.63 2.53
CA GLY A 220 27.88 2.17 1.64
C GLY A 220 28.60 3.39 2.24
N PRO A 221 29.84 3.68 1.80
CA PRO A 221 30.64 4.79 2.32
C PRO A 221 30.13 6.18 1.91
N ASP A 222 29.38 6.26 0.82
CA ASP A 222 28.80 7.48 0.20
C ASP A 222 27.39 7.82 0.73
N GLY A 223 26.94 7.10 1.77
CA GLY A 223 25.57 7.23 2.30
C GLY A 223 24.54 6.36 1.58
N SER A 224 24.92 5.65 0.52
CA SER A 224 24.07 4.61 -0.08
C SER A 224 23.81 3.49 0.92
N SER A 225 22.68 2.83 0.78
CA SER A 225 22.40 1.62 1.57
C SER A 225 21.57 0.64 0.77
N MET A 226 21.91 -0.64 0.93
CA MET A 226 21.14 -1.76 0.38
C MET A 226 20.47 -2.50 1.51
N SER A 227 19.17 -2.75 1.39
CA SER A 227 18.48 -3.72 2.22
C SER A 227 18.34 -5.02 1.44
N VAL A 228 18.61 -6.15 2.08
CA VAL A 228 18.45 -7.50 1.53
C VAL A 228 17.66 -8.33 2.53
N ALA A 229 16.66 -9.07 2.06
CA ALA A 229 15.87 -9.94 2.91
C ALA A 229 15.59 -11.28 2.22
N THR A 230 15.91 -12.37 2.91
CA THR A 230 15.51 -13.71 2.46
C THR A 230 14.01 -13.88 2.61
N CYS A 231 13.35 -14.33 1.54
CA CYS A 231 11.92 -14.55 1.47
C CYS A 231 11.64 -16.00 1.10
N ARG A 232 11.42 -16.85 2.11
CA ARG A 232 10.93 -18.22 1.93
C ARG A 232 9.41 -18.21 1.87
N VAL A 233 8.86 -18.26 0.67
CA VAL A 233 7.43 -18.08 0.44
C VAL A 233 6.69 -19.37 0.69
N ARG A 234 5.59 -19.31 1.45
CA ARG A 234 4.71 -20.45 1.64
C ARG A 234 3.80 -20.60 0.42
N ARG A 235 3.83 -21.77 -0.21
CA ARG A 235 2.90 -22.10 -1.30
C ARG A 235 1.54 -22.43 -0.73
N VAL A 236 0.52 -21.73 -1.20
CA VAL A 236 -0.87 -21.97 -0.80
C VAL A 236 -1.72 -22.23 -2.04
N PRO A 237 -2.47 -23.34 -2.11
CA PRO A 237 -3.37 -23.63 -3.23
C PRO A 237 -4.35 -22.49 -3.49
N GLY A 238 -4.58 -22.16 -4.76
CA GLY A 238 -5.48 -21.08 -5.18
C GLY A 238 -4.82 -19.70 -5.28
N LEU A 239 -3.59 -19.53 -4.80
CA LEU A 239 -2.79 -18.32 -5.01
C LEU A 239 -1.69 -18.56 -6.04
N THR A 240 -1.21 -17.49 -6.66
CA THR A 240 -0.06 -17.57 -7.58
C THR A 240 1.16 -18.07 -6.83
N ALA A 241 1.82 -19.09 -7.39
CA ALA A 241 3.06 -19.61 -6.83
C ALA A 241 4.18 -18.59 -7.03
N VAL A 242 4.69 -18.05 -5.92
CA VAL A 242 5.89 -17.21 -5.90
C VAL A 242 7.07 -18.08 -5.46
N PRO A 243 8.20 -18.08 -6.19
CA PRO A 243 9.39 -18.82 -5.77
C PRO A 243 10.01 -18.18 -4.52
N ASP A 244 10.89 -18.88 -3.84
CA ASP A 244 11.74 -18.26 -2.83
C ASP A 244 12.67 -17.23 -3.50
N TYR A 245 12.92 -16.11 -2.83
CA TYR A 245 13.70 -15.02 -3.40
C TYR A 245 14.42 -14.19 -2.34
N LEU A 246 15.46 -13.47 -2.76
CA LEU A 246 16.02 -12.34 -2.02
C LEU A 246 15.30 -11.07 -2.49
N SER A 247 14.61 -10.41 -1.58
CA SER A 247 14.13 -9.05 -1.80
C SER A 247 15.30 -8.10 -1.59
N TRP A 248 15.54 -7.18 -2.52
CA TRP A 248 16.57 -6.16 -2.33
C TRP A 248 16.07 -4.77 -2.71
N SER A 249 16.65 -3.76 -2.05
CA SER A 249 16.40 -2.37 -2.36
C SER A 249 17.63 -1.52 -2.10
N ILE A 250 17.96 -0.60 -3.00
CA ILE A 250 19.04 0.38 -2.82
C ILE A 250 18.42 1.77 -2.72
N SER A 251 18.79 2.51 -1.68
CA SER A 251 18.38 3.91 -1.48
C SER A 251 19.51 4.85 -1.90
N LEU A 252 19.15 5.87 -2.65
CA LEU A 252 20.06 6.85 -3.24
C LEU A 252 19.69 8.28 -2.86
N HIS A 253 20.71 9.13 -2.80
CA HIS A 253 20.55 10.58 -2.79
C HIS A 253 20.46 11.09 -4.23
N GLY A 254 19.31 11.67 -4.59
CA GLY A 254 19.08 12.20 -5.94
C GLY A 254 18.53 11.17 -6.94
N ASP A 255 18.12 11.67 -8.10
CA ASP A 255 17.58 10.87 -9.21
C ASP A 255 18.75 10.37 -10.08
N PRO A 256 18.89 9.04 -10.31
CA PRO A 256 19.94 8.49 -11.17
C PRO A 256 19.73 8.80 -12.67
N GLY A 257 18.67 9.53 -13.04
CA GLY A 257 18.39 9.96 -14.41
C GLY A 257 17.73 8.87 -15.25
N ALA A 258 17.84 8.98 -16.57
CA ALA A 258 17.12 8.12 -17.53
C ALA A 258 17.73 6.71 -17.70
N LEU A 259 18.68 6.31 -16.86
CA LEU A 259 19.30 4.99 -16.92
C LEU A 259 18.33 3.91 -16.43
N SER A 260 18.46 2.70 -16.99
CA SER A 260 17.70 1.55 -16.50
C SER A 260 17.98 1.32 -15.01
N PRO A 261 16.94 1.22 -14.15
CA PRO A 261 17.10 0.97 -12.71
C PRO A 261 18.03 -0.20 -12.38
N HIS A 262 18.02 -1.25 -13.21
CA HIS A 262 18.88 -2.41 -13.04
C HIS A 262 20.37 -2.10 -13.24
N TRP A 263 20.71 -1.36 -14.29
CA TRP A 263 22.10 -1.03 -14.59
C TRP A 263 22.67 -0.05 -13.56
N VAL A 264 21.86 0.90 -13.09
CA VAL A 264 22.21 1.77 -11.96
C VAL A 264 22.49 0.92 -10.70
N ALA A 265 21.62 -0.03 -10.38
CA ALA A 265 21.83 -0.92 -9.23
C ALA A 265 23.13 -1.71 -9.34
N ARG A 266 23.49 -2.18 -10.54
CA ARG A 266 24.74 -2.93 -10.78
C ARG A 266 25.99 -2.07 -10.59
N ASP A 267 25.96 -0.84 -11.08
CA ASP A 267 27.06 0.11 -10.96
C ASP A 267 27.33 0.46 -9.49
N LEU A 268 26.27 0.72 -8.74
CA LEU A 268 26.35 1.06 -7.31
C LEU A 268 27.00 -0.01 -6.44
N VAL A 269 26.88 -1.28 -6.83
CA VAL A 269 27.45 -2.41 -6.09
C VAL A 269 28.74 -2.93 -6.71
N ALA A 270 29.30 -2.29 -7.74
CA ALA A 270 30.40 -2.83 -8.56
C ALA A 270 31.65 -3.23 -7.75
N ASP A 271 31.93 -2.48 -6.69
CA ASP A 271 33.06 -2.68 -5.77
C ASP A 271 32.67 -3.34 -4.44
N TRP A 272 31.42 -3.79 -4.29
CA TRP A 272 30.96 -4.44 -3.08
C TRP A 272 31.25 -5.95 -3.11
N HIS A 273 31.04 -6.62 -1.97
CA HIS A 273 31.25 -8.05 -1.80
C HIS A 273 30.67 -8.86 -2.99
N PRO A 274 31.38 -9.87 -3.53
CA PRO A 274 30.94 -10.65 -4.70
C PRO A 274 29.49 -11.14 -4.64
N ALA A 275 29.03 -11.60 -3.47
CA ALA A 275 27.65 -12.04 -3.27
C ALA A 275 26.61 -10.92 -3.50
N LEU A 276 26.88 -9.68 -3.07
CA LEU A 276 25.96 -8.55 -3.28
C LEU A 276 25.86 -8.19 -4.77
N ARG A 277 26.98 -8.26 -5.48
CA ARG A 277 27.04 -8.11 -6.94
C ARG A 277 26.24 -9.19 -7.65
N GLN A 278 26.39 -10.44 -7.22
CA GLN A 278 25.68 -11.57 -7.78
C GLN A 278 24.17 -11.49 -7.54
N ILE A 279 23.73 -11.03 -6.35
CA ILE A 279 22.30 -10.78 -6.07
C ILE A 279 21.70 -9.86 -7.11
N ILE A 280 22.31 -8.70 -7.37
CA ILE A 280 21.80 -7.77 -8.38
C ILE A 280 21.92 -8.39 -9.78
N ALA A 281 23.04 -9.06 -10.09
CA ALA A 281 23.28 -9.63 -11.40
C ALA A 281 22.29 -10.73 -11.80
N GLU A 282 21.81 -11.52 -10.85
CA GLU A 282 20.83 -12.58 -11.07
C GLU A 282 19.36 -12.09 -11.01
N ALA A 283 19.13 -10.85 -10.61
CA ALA A 283 17.79 -10.25 -10.65
C ALA A 283 17.33 -10.06 -12.09
N ASN A 284 16.03 -10.22 -12.35
CA ASN A 284 15.48 -9.93 -13.68
C ASN A 284 15.53 -8.41 -13.93
N PRO A 285 16.23 -7.92 -14.98
CA PRO A 285 16.31 -6.49 -15.26
C PRO A 285 14.95 -5.83 -15.53
N ALA A 286 14.03 -6.56 -16.18
CA ALA A 286 12.66 -6.10 -16.44
C ALA A 286 11.80 -6.03 -15.17
N GLU A 287 12.27 -6.63 -14.07
CA GLU A 287 11.63 -6.60 -12.76
C GLU A 287 12.35 -5.71 -11.75
N THR A 288 13.36 -4.97 -12.20
CA THR A 288 13.99 -3.95 -11.36
C THR A 288 13.26 -2.62 -11.56
N ILE A 289 12.72 -2.09 -10.47
CA ILE A 289 11.93 -0.86 -10.49
C ILE A 289 12.70 0.25 -9.77
N GLY A 290 12.80 1.40 -10.43
CA GLY A 290 13.27 2.64 -9.85
C GLY A 290 12.10 3.60 -9.63
N MET A 291 12.07 4.28 -8.47
CA MET A 291 11.09 5.33 -8.25
C MET A 291 11.59 6.40 -7.28
N PRO A 292 11.21 7.68 -7.48
CA PRO A 292 11.41 8.73 -6.48
C PRO A 292 10.74 8.36 -5.16
N MET A 293 11.45 8.55 -4.06
CA MET A 293 10.86 8.48 -2.73
C MET A 293 10.21 9.82 -2.43
N ARG A 294 8.88 9.84 -2.40
CA ARG A 294 8.09 11.01 -2.05
C ARG A 294 7.59 10.93 -0.62
N MET A 295 7.46 12.08 0.02
CA MET A 295 6.84 12.25 1.33
C MET A 295 5.79 13.34 1.22
N ALA A 296 4.54 13.01 1.53
CA ALA A 296 3.47 13.99 1.58
C ALA A 296 3.72 15.00 2.72
N ARG A 297 3.53 16.29 2.43
CA ARG A 297 3.44 17.29 3.49
C ARG A 297 2.06 17.22 4.14
N PRO A 298 1.95 17.57 5.44
CA PRO A 298 0.65 17.66 6.10
C PRO A 298 -0.31 18.56 5.33
N VAL A 299 -1.52 18.06 5.09
CA VAL A 299 -2.60 18.82 4.46
C VAL A 299 -3.65 19.17 5.50
N GLU A 300 -4.28 20.33 5.32
CA GLU A 300 -5.49 20.66 6.04
C GLU A 300 -6.68 19.85 5.50
N ARG A 301 -7.75 19.78 6.30
CA ARG A 301 -8.98 19.11 5.87
C ARG A 301 -9.59 19.86 4.69
N TRP A 302 -9.97 19.14 3.64
CA TRP A 302 -10.67 19.71 2.49
C TRP A 302 -12.19 19.66 2.65
N SER A 303 -12.87 20.71 2.19
CA SER A 303 -14.33 20.86 2.26
C SER A 303 -15.08 20.23 1.09
N VAL A 304 -14.39 19.49 0.22
CA VAL A 304 -14.95 19.05 -1.07
C VAL A 304 -15.98 17.92 -0.90
N GLY A 305 -17.25 18.32 -0.80
CA GLY A 305 -18.44 17.49 -0.95
C GLY A 305 -18.33 16.09 -0.36
N ASN A 306 -18.83 15.09 -1.10
CA ASN A 306 -18.69 13.69 -0.72
C ASN A 306 -17.50 13.03 -1.42
N VAL A 307 -16.31 13.61 -1.25
CA VAL A 307 -15.04 13.07 -1.75
C VAL A 307 -14.02 13.01 -0.63
N THR A 308 -13.40 11.85 -0.42
CA THR A 308 -12.33 11.66 0.56
C THR A 308 -11.18 10.84 -0.03
N LEU A 309 -10.10 10.66 0.72
CA LEU A 309 -8.85 10.03 0.27
C LEU A 309 -8.37 8.99 1.28
N LEU A 310 -7.58 8.02 0.82
CA LEU A 310 -6.85 7.07 1.68
C LEU A 310 -5.50 6.68 1.08
N GLY A 311 -4.60 6.18 1.92
CA GLY A 311 -3.32 5.63 1.51
C GLY A 311 -2.40 6.68 0.88
N ASP A 312 -1.59 6.22 -0.07
CA ASP A 312 -0.63 7.07 -0.77
C ASP A 312 -1.29 8.24 -1.52
N ALA A 313 -2.60 8.18 -1.78
CA ALA A 313 -3.33 9.29 -2.39
C ALA A 313 -3.31 10.57 -1.53
N VAL A 314 -3.15 10.47 -0.21
CA VAL A 314 -3.11 11.63 0.70
C VAL A 314 -1.84 11.70 1.54
N HIS A 315 -1.32 10.58 2.02
CA HIS A 315 -0.15 10.55 2.90
C HIS A 315 0.88 9.52 2.41
N THR A 316 1.35 9.70 1.17
CA THR A 316 2.50 8.94 0.67
C THR A 316 3.68 9.10 1.62
N VAL A 317 4.25 7.98 2.06
CA VAL A 317 5.45 7.97 2.92
C VAL A 317 6.60 7.20 2.26
N PRO A 318 7.86 7.59 2.52
CA PRO A 318 9.01 6.85 2.04
C PRO A 318 9.01 5.40 2.55
N PRO A 319 9.47 4.44 1.73
CA PRO A 319 9.36 3.02 2.04
C PRO A 319 10.24 2.52 3.19
N GLY A 320 11.15 3.34 3.72
CA GLY A 320 12.22 2.93 4.63
C GLY A 320 11.79 2.28 5.95
N ARG A 321 10.51 2.40 6.34
CA ARG A 321 9.92 1.70 7.51
C ARG A 321 8.82 0.69 7.14
N GLY A 322 8.41 0.59 5.88
CA GLY A 322 7.31 -0.30 5.47
C GLY A 322 5.93 0.11 5.98
N GLU A 323 5.73 1.36 6.38
CA GLU A 323 4.49 1.82 7.04
C GLU A 323 3.35 2.15 6.07
N GLY A 324 3.64 2.61 4.83
CA GLY A 324 2.61 3.16 3.95
C GLY A 324 1.42 2.22 3.69
N ALA A 325 1.69 0.93 3.47
CA ALA A 325 0.62 -0.05 3.31
C ALA A 325 -0.15 -0.32 4.60
N ASN A 326 0.49 -0.28 5.77
CA ASN A 326 -0.17 -0.46 7.06
C ASN A 326 -1.10 0.73 7.37
N ILE A 327 -0.65 1.94 7.06
CA ILE A 327 -1.49 3.15 7.16
C ILE A 327 -2.68 3.00 6.20
N ALA A 328 -2.47 2.64 4.93
CA ALA A 328 -3.55 2.43 3.97
C ALA A 328 -4.58 1.37 4.39
N LEU A 329 -4.12 0.28 5.04
CA LEU A 329 -5.01 -0.74 5.62
C LEU A 329 -5.82 -0.16 6.79
N ARG A 330 -5.16 0.59 7.67
CA ARG A 330 -5.81 1.28 8.80
C ARG A 330 -6.85 2.28 8.32
N ASP A 331 -6.55 3.07 7.29
CA ASP A 331 -7.49 4.01 6.66
C ASP A 331 -8.77 3.30 6.23
N ALA A 332 -8.62 2.18 5.51
CA ALA A 332 -9.73 1.38 5.04
C ALA A 332 -10.61 0.88 6.19
N ALA A 333 -9.99 0.39 7.28
CA ALA A 333 -10.72 -0.08 8.45
C ALA A 333 -11.45 1.07 9.18
N VAL A 334 -10.81 2.22 9.38
CA VAL A 334 -11.44 3.39 10.02
C VAL A 334 -12.61 3.89 9.18
N LEU A 335 -12.40 4.09 7.87
CA LEU A 335 -13.45 4.57 6.97
C LEU A 335 -14.62 3.57 6.90
N ARG A 336 -14.34 2.27 6.83
CA ARG A 336 -15.37 1.21 6.89
C ARG A 336 -16.26 1.37 8.12
N HIS A 337 -15.69 1.56 9.31
CA HIS A 337 -16.47 1.71 10.53
C HIS A 337 -17.40 2.93 10.47
N ARG A 338 -16.89 4.07 10.00
CA ARG A 338 -17.71 5.29 9.82
C ARG A 338 -18.85 5.07 8.83
N LEU A 339 -18.60 4.37 7.71
CA LEU A 339 -19.61 4.10 6.69
C LEU A 339 -20.65 3.06 7.14
N ILE A 340 -20.32 2.14 8.04
CA ILE A 340 -21.30 1.27 8.70
C ILE A 340 -22.28 2.10 9.53
N ASP A 341 -21.81 3.11 10.25
CA ASP A 341 -22.68 3.99 11.04
C ASP A 341 -23.60 4.84 10.14
N VAL A 342 -23.12 5.27 8.97
CA VAL A 342 -23.94 5.92 7.94
C VAL A 342 -24.99 4.97 7.38
N ALA A 343 -24.61 3.76 7.00
CA ALA A 343 -25.53 2.76 6.46
C ALA A 343 -26.63 2.38 7.47
N ARG A 344 -26.30 2.41 8.76
CA ARG A 344 -27.24 2.20 9.88
C ARG A 344 -27.96 3.47 10.34
N ARG A 345 -27.77 4.60 9.63
CA ARG A 345 -28.39 5.91 9.89
C ARG A 345 -28.12 6.48 11.29
N ARG A 346 -26.98 6.16 11.88
CA ARG A 346 -26.57 6.69 13.19
C ARG A 346 -25.99 8.09 13.07
N ILE A 347 -25.29 8.36 11.97
CA ILE A 347 -24.70 9.66 11.65
C ILE A 347 -24.85 9.96 10.15
N PRO A 348 -24.93 11.23 9.74
CA PRO A 348 -24.93 11.60 8.33
C PRO A 348 -23.54 11.38 7.69
N LEU A 349 -23.51 11.16 6.37
CA LEU A 349 -22.28 10.94 5.61
C LEU A 349 -21.25 12.07 5.77
N THR A 350 -21.72 13.32 5.81
CA THR A 350 -20.86 14.50 5.99
C THR A 350 -20.10 14.44 7.32
N ARG A 351 -20.77 14.03 8.40
CA ARG A 351 -20.14 13.87 9.71
C ARG A 351 -19.17 12.69 9.72
N ALA A 352 -19.57 11.55 9.16
CA ALA A 352 -18.72 10.37 9.05
C ALA A 352 -17.40 10.64 8.29
N LYS A 353 -17.49 11.38 7.18
CA LYS A 353 -16.33 11.85 6.39
C LYS A 353 -15.40 12.72 7.25
N VAL A 354 -15.94 13.73 7.92
CA VAL A 354 -15.13 14.66 8.74
C VAL A 354 -14.45 13.93 9.90
N GLU A 355 -15.16 13.02 10.57
CA GLU A 355 -14.58 12.22 11.65
C GLU A 355 -13.47 11.30 11.15
N TYR A 356 -13.67 10.64 9.99
CA TYR A 356 -12.63 9.85 9.33
C TYR A 356 -11.40 10.69 8.97
N GLU A 357 -11.58 11.82 8.30
CA GLU A 357 -10.48 12.68 7.85
C GLU A 357 -9.66 13.22 9.01
N ASN A 358 -10.31 13.67 10.08
CA ASN A 358 -9.61 14.14 11.27
C ASN A 358 -8.76 13.03 11.91
N GLU A 359 -9.31 11.82 12.02
CA GLU A 359 -8.60 10.68 12.60
C GLU A 359 -7.43 10.24 11.71
N MET A 360 -7.67 10.12 10.40
CA MET A 360 -6.68 9.73 9.39
C MET A 360 -5.50 10.70 9.33
N LEU A 361 -5.77 12.01 9.21
CA LEU A 361 -4.71 13.01 9.16
C LEU A 361 -3.87 12.99 10.45
N ALA A 362 -4.50 12.75 11.61
CA ALA A 362 -3.80 12.71 12.89
C ALA A 362 -2.76 11.57 12.95
N TYR A 363 -3.14 10.31 12.65
CA TYR A 363 -2.16 9.21 12.73
C TYR A 363 -1.20 9.19 11.54
N ALA A 364 -1.64 9.56 10.33
CA ALA A 364 -0.80 9.52 9.15
C ALA A 364 0.35 10.53 9.23
N PHE A 365 0.09 11.75 9.71
CA PHE A 365 1.11 12.79 9.83
C PHE A 365 1.83 12.81 11.18
N ALA A 366 1.29 12.17 12.23
CA ALA A 366 2.07 11.86 13.44
C ALA A 366 3.18 10.83 13.17
N ALA A 367 2.93 9.86 12.29
CA ALA A 367 3.97 8.97 11.80
C ALA A 367 5.04 9.73 10.97
N GLY A 368 4.64 10.80 10.28
CA GLY A 368 5.52 11.70 9.52
C GLY A 368 6.41 12.60 10.39
N SER A 369 5.93 13.08 11.54
CA SER A 369 6.70 13.98 12.42
C SER A 369 7.80 13.25 13.21
N THR A 370 7.64 11.96 13.51
CA THR A 370 8.71 11.12 14.06
C THR A 370 9.83 10.85 13.05
N THR A 371 9.60 11.04 11.74
CA THR A 371 10.61 10.92 10.66
C THR A 371 11.71 11.96 10.78
N ARG A 372 11.42 13.15 11.35
CA ARG A 372 12.41 14.22 11.54
C ARG A 372 13.29 14.00 12.78
N ALA A 373 12.78 13.30 13.80
CA ALA A 373 13.43 13.19 15.12
C ALA A 373 14.01 11.80 15.43
N THR A 374 13.58 10.74 14.76
CA THR A 374 14.08 9.39 15.03
C THR A 374 14.65 8.77 13.77
N LYS A 375 15.98 8.69 13.69
CA LYS A 375 16.68 7.68 12.90
C LYS A 375 16.61 6.38 13.71
N PRO A 376 15.61 5.50 13.52
CA PRO A 376 15.45 4.33 14.40
C PRO A 376 16.55 3.28 14.16
N TYR A 377 17.43 3.54 13.19
CA TYR A 377 18.53 2.68 12.76
C TYR A 377 19.89 3.39 12.74
N ALA A 378 19.99 4.62 13.24
CA ALA A 378 21.31 5.20 13.48
C ALA A 378 21.90 4.52 14.74
N PRO A 379 23.18 4.11 14.73
CA PRO A 379 23.84 3.75 15.97
C PRO A 379 23.67 4.91 16.94
N ARG A 380 23.19 4.63 18.15
CA ARG A 380 23.21 5.63 19.22
C ARG A 380 24.66 6.01 19.41
N SER A 381 24.98 7.30 19.30
CA SER A 381 26.29 7.83 19.67
C SER A 381 26.61 7.30 21.07
N ALA A 382 27.73 6.61 21.23
CA ALA A 382 28.21 6.18 22.54
C ALA A 382 28.50 7.42 23.42
N PRO A 383 28.33 7.31 24.75
CA PRO A 383 28.44 8.43 25.69
C PRO A 383 29.81 9.10 25.70
#